data_AF-A0A8C8AQW9-F1
#
_entry.id   AF-A0A8C8AQW9-F1
#
_cell.length_a   1.000
_cell.length_b   1.000
_cell.length_c   1.000
_cell.angle_alpha   90.00
_cell.angle_beta   90.00
_cell.angle_gamma   90.00
#
_symmetry.space_group_name_H-M   'P 1'
#
loop_
_entity.id
_entity.type
_entity.pdbx_description
1 polymer ?
#
loop_
_entity_poly.entity_id
_entity_poly.type
_entity_poly.pdbx_seq_one_letter_code
_entity_poly.pdbx_strand_id
1 'polypeptide(L)' 'MEPAVLERFPSPGKGSGLRSRRRVRPGQLLYRAEPFAYVVTKEQRSGVCHRCLRRYRRAGW' A
#
# COMPACT_ATOMS: atom_id res chain seq x y z
N MET A 1 -1.44 19.71 -14.54
CA MET A 1 -1.17 18.53 -13.69
C MET A 1 -0.01 17.78 -14.34
N GLU A 2 1.10 17.61 -13.63
CA GLU A 2 2.25 16.85 -14.16
C GLU A 2 1.79 15.45 -14.59
N PRO A 3 2.31 14.90 -15.71
CA PRO A 3 1.98 13.55 -16.12
C PRO A 3 2.38 12.57 -15.01
N ALA A 4 1.45 11.67 -14.66
CA ALA A 4 1.72 10.64 -13.66
C ALA A 4 2.98 9.85 -14.04
N VAL A 5 3.89 9.68 -13.07
CA VAL A 5 5.14 8.92 -13.21
C VAL A 5 4.86 7.45 -13.55
N LEU A 6 3.69 6.95 -13.15
CA LEU A 6 3.21 5.60 -13.42
C LEU A 6 2.04 5.63 -14.39
N GLU A 7 1.92 4.60 -15.23
CA GLU A 7 0.78 4.41 -16.10
C GLU A 7 0.29 2.96 -16.10
N ARG A 8 -1.03 2.80 -16.32
CA ARG A 8 -1.63 1.49 -16.58
C ARG A 8 -1.27 1.06 -18.00
N PHE A 9 -0.90 -0.20 -18.18
CA PHE A 9 -0.61 -0.77 -19.50
C PHE A 9 -1.11 -2.22 -19.61
N PRO A 10 -1.40 -2.73 -20.82
CA PRO A 10 -1.69 -4.15 -21.01
C PRO A 10 -0.41 -4.98 -20.86
N SER A 11 -0.35 -5.82 -19.82
CA SER A 11 0.76 -6.72 -19.55
C SER A 11 0.54 -8.07 -20.25
N PRO A 12 1.47 -8.53 -21.11
CA PRO A 12 1.33 -9.82 -21.81
C PRO A 12 1.07 -10.98 -20.85
N GLY A 13 -0.01 -11.72 -21.06
CA GLY A 13 -0.41 -12.88 -20.25
C GLY A 13 -0.87 -12.59 -18.81
N LYS A 14 -0.97 -11.31 -18.40
CA LYS A 14 -1.25 -10.92 -17.00
C LYS A 14 -2.39 -9.90 -16.84
N GLY A 15 -3.05 -9.50 -17.93
CA GLY A 15 -4.10 -8.48 -17.90
C GLY A 15 -3.53 -7.06 -17.78
N SER A 16 -4.08 -6.23 -16.89
CA SER A 16 -3.58 -4.87 -16.66
C SER A 16 -2.37 -4.84 -15.72
N GLY A 17 -1.35 -4.08 -16.07
CA GLY A 17 -0.17 -3.83 -15.24
C GLY A 17 0.06 -2.33 -14.98
N LEU A 18 1.03 -2.04 -14.12
CA LEU A 18 1.51 -0.69 -13.82
C LEU A 18 2.98 -0.60 -14.25
N ARG A 19 3.37 0.42 -15.02
CA ARG A 19 4.76 0.66 -15.42
C ARG A 19 5.16 2.11 -15.18
N SER A 20 6.46 2.34 -14.97
CA SER A 20 7.00 3.70 -14.86
C SER A 20 7.27 4.30 -16.23
N ARG A 21 6.96 5.59 -16.39
CA ARG A 21 7.29 6.40 -17.58
C ARG A 21 8.67 7.06 -17.49
N ARG A 22 9.33 6.96 -16.33
CA ARG A 22 10.63 7.59 -16.03
C ARG A 22 11.54 6.63 -15.24
N ARG A 23 12.84 6.93 -15.12
CA ARG A 23 13.75 6.15 -14.27
C ARG A 23 13.32 6.26 -12.80
N VAL A 24 13.38 5.15 -12.08
CA VAL A 24 13.11 5.06 -10.64
C VAL A 24 14.41 4.83 -9.89
N ARG A 25 14.57 5.45 -8.72
CA ARG A 25 15.72 5.23 -7.83
C ARG A 25 15.36 4.34 -6.63
N PRO A 26 16.31 3.60 -6.05
CA PRO A 26 16.08 2.89 -4.79
C PRO A 26 15.53 3.83 -3.71
N GLY A 27 14.47 3.41 -3.02
CA GLY A 27 13.81 4.19 -1.96
C GLY A 27 12.82 5.27 -2.45
N GLN A 28 12.66 5.48 -3.76
CA GLN A 28 11.74 6.49 -4.29
C GLN A 28 10.26 6.11 -4.03
N LEU A 29 9.49 7.02 -3.45
CA LEU A 29 8.04 6.87 -3.31
C LEU A 29 7.37 7.03 -4.69
N LEU A 30 6.78 5.93 -5.20
CA LEU A 30 6.14 5.91 -6.51
C LEU A 30 4.66 6.28 -6.45
N TYR A 31 3.95 5.84 -5.42
CA TYR A 31 2.53 6.07 -5.22
C TYR A 31 2.16 5.90 -3.73
N ARG A 32 1.11 6.60 -3.29
CA ARG A 32 0.48 6.39 -1.99
C ARG A 32 -1.04 6.45 -2.17
N ALA A 33 -1.77 5.63 -1.43
CA ALA A 33 -3.22 5.71 -1.35
C ALA A 33 -3.68 5.28 0.03
N GLU A 34 -4.77 5.91 0.48
CA GLU A 34 -5.55 5.36 1.58
C GLU A 34 -6.34 4.14 1.08
N PRO A 35 -6.55 3.12 1.93
CA PRO A 35 -7.42 2.01 1.57
C PRO A 35 -8.82 2.54 1.23
N PHE A 36 -9.46 1.99 0.21
CA PHE A 36 -10.88 2.29 -0.05
C PHE A 36 -11.76 1.86 1.14
N ALA A 37 -11.48 0.67 1.68
CA ALA A 37 -11.99 0.17 2.94
C ALA A 37 -10.98 -0.86 3.50
N TYR A 38 -10.98 -1.09 4.81
CA TYR A 38 -10.15 -2.13 5.43
C TYR A 38 -10.78 -2.63 6.75
N VAL A 39 -10.38 -3.83 7.17
CA VAL A 39 -10.75 -4.43 8.46
C VAL A 39 -9.55 -5.16 9.08
N VAL A 40 -9.56 -5.33 10.41
CA VAL A 40 -8.53 -6.10 11.12
C VAL A 40 -8.80 -7.61 10.98
N THR A 41 -7.75 -8.40 10.73
CA THR A 41 -7.85 -9.87 10.67
C THR A 41 -8.23 -10.46 12.03
N LYS A 42 -8.80 -11.67 12.05
CA LYS A 42 -9.29 -12.30 13.29
C LYS A 42 -8.18 -12.42 14.34
N GLU A 43 -6.97 -12.76 13.91
CA GLU A 43 -5.79 -13.04 14.74
C GLU A 43 -5.24 -11.77 15.41
N GLN A 44 -5.49 -10.60 14.83
CA GLN A 44 -4.96 -9.32 15.32
C GLN A 44 -6.00 -8.48 16.08
N ARG A 45 -7.25 -8.96 16.21
CA ARG A 45 -8.37 -8.17 16.77
C ARG A 45 -8.09 -7.55 18.14
N SER A 46 -7.35 -8.22 19.01
CA SER A 46 -6.99 -7.75 20.36
C SER A 46 -5.62 -7.08 20.44
N GLY A 47 -4.82 -7.14 19.37
CA GLY A 47 -3.44 -6.66 19.35
C GLY A 47 -3.25 -5.25 18.76
N VAL A 48 -4.25 -4.73 18.05
CA VAL A 48 -4.15 -3.45 17.33
C VAL A 48 -5.42 -2.59 17.47
N CYS A 49 -5.27 -1.27 17.29
CA CYS A 49 -6.39 -0.37 17.09
C CYS A 49 -7.04 -0.60 15.72
N HIS A 50 -8.36 -0.74 15.67
CA HIS A 50 -9.10 -1.02 14.42
C HIS A 50 -9.13 0.16 13.44
N ARG A 51 -8.77 1.38 13.88
CA ARG A 51 -8.76 2.60 13.06
C ARG A 51 -7.37 3.03 12.56
N CYS A 52 -6.33 2.88 13.39
CA CYS A 52 -4.99 3.33 12.99
C CYS A 52 -4.01 2.18 12.78
N LEU A 53 -4.46 0.95 13.03
CA LEU A 53 -3.68 -0.30 12.91
C LEU A 53 -2.39 -0.30 13.74
N ARG A 54 -2.23 0.65 14.67
CA ARG A 54 -1.11 0.70 15.62
C ARG A 54 -1.26 -0.44 16.62
N ARG A 55 -0.17 -1.14 16.89
CA ARG A 55 -0.10 -2.19 17.92
C ARG A 55 -0.29 -1.56 19.29
N TYR A 56 -1.11 -2.17 20.13
CA TYR A 56 -1.11 -1.85 21.55
C TYR A 56 0.25 -2.27 22.12
N ARG A 57 0.90 -1.39 22.89
CA ARG A 57 2.09 -1.80 23.64
C ARG A 57 1.64 -2.90 24.59
N ARG A 58 2.26 -4.08 24.48
CA ARG A 58 2.21 -5.02 25.60
C ARG A 58 2.93 -4.31 26.76
N ALA A 59 2.22 -4.05 27.85
CA ALA A 59 2.88 -3.78 29.11
C ALA A 59 3.71 -5.03 29.41
N GLY A 60 5.03 -4.92 29.21
CA GLY A 60 5.96 -5.92 29.71
C GLY A 60 5.93 -5.86 31.23
N TRP A 61 5.96 -7.03 31.85
CA TRP A 61 6.30 -7.19 33.26
C TRP A 61 7.64 -6.52 33.56
#